data_AF-A0A1M6LIT6-F1
#
_entry.id   AF-A0A1M6LIT6-F1
#
_cell.length_a   1.000
_cell.length_b   1.000
_cell.length_c   1.000
_cell.angle_alpha   90.00
_cell.angle_beta   90.00
_cell.angle_gamma   90.00
#
_symmetry.space_group_name_H-M   'P 1'
#
loop_
_entity.id
_entity.type
_entity.pdbx_description
1 polymer ?
#
loop_
_entity_poly.entity_id
_entity_poly.type
_entity_poly.pdbx_seq_one_letter_code
_entity_poly.pdbx_strand_id
1 'polypeptide(L)'
;MDEAEASRLVQKPLHQRDFDRVALWLKGLESEQRVRFITSHLDFLPTYRLAISVVNDRRENFAILNAAIDAIDEVFSQRVRAVVKLGVKKVGARRTVKVIESCIESRPEMVDMAIYWLHAFVPQADTARSDLNALKEKAKKLGIIRPPVTTICPDGRVLFHDRFARKQSDTYCALPNQHRSYHLAWRCPYGNCSYCCCVSVLLAR
;
A
#
# COMPACT_ATOMS: atom_id res chain seq x y z
N MET A 1 -17.42 21.07 -18.29
CA MET A 1 -16.18 20.29 -18.48
C MET A 1 -16.55 19.08 -19.30
N ASP A 2 -15.74 18.76 -20.31
CA ASP A 2 -15.91 17.55 -21.11
C ASP A 2 -14.97 16.43 -20.64
N GLU A 3 -15.16 15.22 -21.17
CA GLU A 3 -14.36 14.04 -20.81
C GLU A 3 -12.87 14.23 -21.14
N ALA A 4 -12.55 14.89 -22.27
CA ALA A 4 -11.18 15.12 -22.70
C ALA A 4 -10.41 16.09 -21.79
N GLU A 5 -11.07 17.13 -21.28
CA GLU A 5 -10.52 18.01 -20.24
C GLU A 5 -10.30 17.25 -18.94
N ALA A 6 -11.30 16.46 -18.49
CA ALA A 6 -11.18 15.65 -17.28
C ALA A 6 -10.02 14.65 -17.36
N SER A 7 -9.88 13.92 -18.47
CA SER A 7 -8.79 12.98 -18.74
C SER A 7 -7.41 13.66 -18.66
N ARG A 8 -7.26 14.84 -19.29
CA ARG A 8 -5.99 15.59 -19.24
C ARG A 8 -5.62 16.02 -17.82
N LEU A 9 -6.60 16.34 -16.99
CA LEU A 9 -6.38 16.74 -15.60
C LEU A 9 -5.96 15.57 -14.72
N VAL A 10 -6.58 14.38 -14.88
CA VAL A 10 -6.27 13.21 -14.02
C VAL A 10 -4.91 12.57 -14.33
N GLN A 11 -4.37 12.77 -15.54
CA GLN A 11 -3.05 12.26 -15.96
C GLN A 11 -1.88 12.94 -15.24
N LYS A 12 -2.14 14.01 -14.49
CA LYS A 12 -1.12 14.79 -13.77
C LYS A 12 -1.47 14.83 -12.27
N PRO A 13 -0.52 15.15 -11.39
CA PRO A 13 -0.83 15.46 -10.00
C PRO A 13 -1.94 16.52 -9.92
N LEU A 14 -3.08 16.14 -9.35
CA LEU A 14 -4.27 16.99 -9.28
C LEU A 14 -4.17 17.98 -8.12
N HIS A 15 -4.09 19.27 -8.45
CA HIS A 15 -4.27 20.35 -7.48
C HIS A 15 -5.72 20.41 -7.00
N GLN A 16 -5.94 21.00 -5.82
CA GLN A 16 -7.26 20.97 -5.16
C GLN A 16 -8.38 21.56 -6.04
N ARG A 17 -8.12 22.68 -6.72
CA ARG A 17 -9.10 23.32 -7.62
C ARG A 17 -9.54 22.39 -8.75
N ASP A 18 -8.58 21.73 -9.41
CA ASP A 18 -8.88 20.81 -10.51
C ASP A 18 -9.53 19.52 -10.00
N PHE A 19 -9.12 19.05 -8.83
CA PHE A 19 -9.76 17.93 -8.15
C PHE A 19 -11.25 18.20 -7.93
N ASP A 20 -11.60 19.38 -7.39
CA ASP A 20 -12.99 19.74 -7.12
C ASP A 20 -13.81 19.89 -8.41
N ARG A 21 -13.21 20.45 -9.47
CA ARG A 21 -13.85 20.53 -10.80
C ARG A 21 -14.15 19.15 -11.37
N VAL A 22 -13.17 18.23 -11.34
CA VAL A 22 -13.34 16.86 -11.82
C VAL A 22 -14.34 16.09 -10.97
N ALA A 23 -14.27 16.25 -9.64
CA ALA A 23 -15.21 15.60 -8.74
C ALA A 23 -16.66 16.07 -8.95
N LEU A 24 -16.88 17.38 -9.15
CA LEU A 24 -18.22 17.91 -9.43
C LEU A 24 -18.77 17.38 -10.75
N TRP A 25 -17.94 17.36 -11.80
CA TRP A 25 -18.33 16.80 -13.09
C TRP A 25 -18.66 15.31 -13.00
N LEU A 26 -17.81 14.50 -12.37
CA LEU A 26 -18.07 13.07 -12.17
C LEU A 26 -19.37 12.81 -11.39
N LYS A 27 -19.72 13.67 -10.43
CA LYS A 27 -20.99 13.55 -9.70
C LYS A 27 -22.22 13.74 -10.60
N GLY A 28 -22.10 14.55 -11.66
CA GLY A 28 -23.15 14.82 -12.63
C GLY A 28 -23.30 13.76 -13.73
N LEU A 29 -22.39 12.79 -13.83
CA LEU A 29 -22.47 11.70 -14.81
C LEU A 29 -23.41 10.57 -14.34
N GLU A 30 -23.94 9.82 -15.29
CA GLU A 30 -24.61 8.56 -14.99
C GLU A 30 -23.63 7.53 -14.42
N SER A 31 -24.17 6.54 -13.70
CA SER A 31 -23.39 5.49 -13.02
C SER A 31 -22.39 4.80 -13.94
N GLU A 32 -22.85 4.36 -15.12
CA GLU A 32 -22.03 3.64 -16.09
C GLU A 32 -20.89 4.50 -16.64
N GLN A 33 -21.19 5.74 -17.01
CA GLN A 33 -20.19 6.70 -17.53
C GLN A 33 -19.12 7.01 -16.48
N ARG A 34 -19.54 7.19 -15.22
CA ARG A 34 -18.65 7.48 -14.09
C ARG A 34 -17.73 6.31 -13.79
N VAL A 35 -18.27 5.09 -13.73
CA VAL A 35 -17.47 3.87 -13.54
C VAL A 35 -16.49 3.72 -14.68
N ARG A 36 -16.95 3.82 -15.94
CA ARG A 36 -16.10 3.72 -17.14
C ARG A 36 -14.95 4.72 -17.11
N PHE A 37 -15.22 5.97 -16.76
CA PHE A 37 -14.18 7.00 -16.66
C PHE A 37 -13.14 6.65 -15.60
N ILE A 38 -13.60 6.24 -14.41
CA ILE A 38 -12.70 5.90 -13.31
C ILE A 38 -11.84 4.68 -13.68
N THR A 39 -12.45 3.61 -14.21
CA THR A 39 -11.74 2.38 -14.52
C THR A 39 -10.73 2.55 -15.65
N SER A 40 -11.01 3.41 -16.65
CA SER A 40 -10.06 3.70 -17.73
C SER A 40 -8.86 4.56 -17.33
N HIS A 41 -8.85 5.13 -16.12
CA HIS A 41 -7.79 6.02 -15.63
C HIS A 41 -7.14 5.52 -14.33
N LEU A 42 -7.29 4.24 -13.99
CA LEU A 42 -6.72 3.66 -12.76
C LEU A 42 -5.18 3.68 -12.72
N ASP A 43 -4.52 3.86 -13.86
CA ASP A 43 -3.07 4.05 -13.92
C ASP A 43 -2.58 5.30 -13.18
N PHE A 44 -3.47 6.27 -12.99
CA PHE A 44 -3.15 7.55 -12.37
C PHE A 44 -3.61 7.58 -10.91
N LEU A 45 -2.68 7.77 -9.98
CA LEU A 45 -2.95 7.83 -8.54
C LEU A 45 -4.09 8.79 -8.13
N PRO A 46 -4.25 9.98 -8.75
CA PRO A 46 -5.36 10.87 -8.43
C PRO A 46 -6.75 10.25 -8.65
N THR A 47 -6.88 9.31 -9.59
CA THR A 47 -8.15 8.64 -9.92
C THR A 47 -8.70 7.87 -8.73
N TYR A 48 -7.85 7.21 -7.94
CA TYR A 48 -8.29 6.53 -6.71
C TYR A 48 -8.84 7.52 -5.68
N ARG A 49 -8.25 8.71 -5.58
CA ARG A 49 -8.74 9.75 -4.67
C ARG A 49 -10.10 10.28 -5.14
N LEU A 50 -10.30 10.43 -6.44
CA LEU A 50 -11.60 10.81 -7.03
C LEU A 50 -12.66 9.74 -6.78
N ALA A 51 -12.35 8.46 -7.03
CA ALA A 51 -13.24 7.34 -6.73
C ALA A 51 -13.67 7.34 -5.25
N ILE A 52 -12.72 7.52 -4.32
CA ILE A 52 -13.02 7.64 -2.89
C ILE A 52 -13.92 8.87 -2.59
N SER A 53 -13.81 9.95 -3.35
CA SER A 53 -14.57 11.17 -3.06
C SER A 53 -15.96 11.19 -3.69
N VAL A 54 -16.16 10.51 -4.83
CA VAL A 54 -17.32 10.72 -5.69
C VAL A 54 -18.27 9.52 -5.70
N VAL A 55 -17.72 8.31 -5.55
CA VAL A 55 -18.51 7.08 -5.70
C VAL A 55 -19.07 6.66 -4.35
N ASN A 56 -20.39 6.75 -4.19
CA ASN A 56 -21.08 6.31 -2.97
C ASN A 56 -21.96 5.09 -3.21
N ASP A 57 -22.26 4.76 -4.47
CA ASP A 57 -23.01 3.56 -4.81
C ASP A 57 -22.18 2.31 -4.54
N ARG A 58 -22.83 1.30 -3.95
CA ARG A 58 -22.15 0.07 -3.54
C ARG A 58 -21.71 -0.77 -4.74
N ARG A 59 -22.50 -0.85 -5.80
CA ARG A 59 -22.17 -1.65 -7.00
C ARG A 59 -21.01 -1.01 -7.75
N GLU A 60 -21.02 0.30 -7.92
CA GLU A 60 -19.91 1.05 -8.52
C GLU A 60 -18.60 0.82 -7.75
N ASN A 61 -18.65 0.90 -6.42
CA ASN A 61 -17.47 0.70 -5.57
C ASN A 61 -16.85 -0.69 -5.72
N PHE A 62 -17.66 -1.74 -5.91
CA PHE A 62 -17.14 -3.09 -6.18
C PHE A 62 -16.54 -3.21 -7.59
N ALA A 63 -17.23 -2.69 -8.61
CA ALA A 63 -16.74 -2.71 -9.98
C ALA A 63 -15.38 -2.01 -10.09
N ILE A 64 -15.26 -0.84 -9.47
CA ILE A 64 -14.01 -0.07 -9.45
C ILE A 64 -12.94 -0.80 -8.65
N LEU A 65 -13.26 -1.42 -7.50
CA LEU A 65 -12.27 -2.17 -6.72
C LEU A 65 -11.71 -3.36 -7.51
N ASN A 66 -12.54 -4.14 -8.20
CA ASN A 66 -12.09 -5.27 -8.99
C ASN A 66 -11.20 -4.81 -10.15
N ALA A 67 -11.64 -3.81 -10.92
CA ALA A 67 -10.83 -3.23 -11.99
C ALA A 67 -9.50 -2.65 -11.47
N ALA A 68 -9.54 -2.02 -10.29
CA ALA A 68 -8.37 -1.47 -9.62
C ALA A 68 -7.35 -2.53 -9.19
N ILE A 69 -7.81 -3.73 -8.82
CA ILE A 69 -6.95 -4.86 -8.54
C ILE A 69 -6.36 -5.37 -9.85
N ASP A 70 -7.19 -5.57 -10.88
CA ASP A 70 -6.76 -6.07 -12.18
C ASP A 70 -5.65 -5.20 -12.78
N ALA A 71 -5.79 -3.87 -12.72
CA ALA A 71 -4.83 -2.89 -13.24
C ALA A 71 -3.47 -2.79 -12.50
N ILE A 72 -3.19 -3.62 -11.49
CA ILE A 72 -1.88 -3.63 -10.79
C ILE A 72 -0.84 -4.43 -11.60
N ASP A 73 -0.49 -3.95 -12.80
CA ASP A 73 0.42 -4.70 -13.70
C ASP A 73 1.86 -4.76 -13.17
N GLU A 74 2.30 -3.69 -12.50
CA GLU A 74 3.55 -3.65 -11.74
C GLU A 74 3.24 -3.33 -10.29
N VAL A 75 3.90 -4.03 -9.35
CA VAL A 75 3.65 -3.89 -7.91
C VAL A 75 4.28 -2.60 -7.36
N PHE A 76 3.83 -1.45 -7.85
CA PHE A 76 4.15 -0.16 -7.26
C PHE A 76 3.42 -0.03 -5.92
N SER A 77 4.20 0.11 -4.84
CA SER A 77 3.69 0.25 -3.47
C SER A 77 2.62 1.32 -3.32
N GLN A 78 2.73 2.42 -4.07
CA GLN A 78 1.75 3.49 -4.06
C GLN A 78 0.40 3.08 -4.68
N ARG A 79 0.40 2.28 -5.76
CA ARG A 79 -0.83 1.78 -6.38
C ARG A 79 -1.52 0.78 -5.46
N VAL A 80 -0.80 -0.23 -4.96
CA VAL A 80 -1.36 -1.20 -4.00
C VAL A 80 -1.95 -0.49 -2.78
N ARG A 81 -1.23 0.50 -2.22
CA ARG A 81 -1.74 1.34 -1.12
C ARG A 81 -3.06 2.02 -1.48
N ALA A 82 -3.14 2.62 -2.67
CA ALA A 82 -4.32 3.35 -3.12
C ALA A 82 -5.53 2.42 -3.30
N VAL A 83 -5.32 1.23 -3.89
CA VAL A 83 -6.34 0.19 -4.06
C VAL A 83 -6.86 -0.30 -2.72
N VAL A 84 -5.96 -0.64 -1.79
CA VAL A 84 -6.37 -1.09 -0.44
C VAL A 84 -7.13 0.03 0.28
N LYS A 85 -6.65 1.27 0.22
CA LYS A 85 -7.34 2.42 0.84
C LYS A 85 -8.73 2.65 0.23
N LEU A 86 -8.87 2.51 -1.09
CA LEU A 86 -10.16 2.57 -1.79
C LEU A 86 -11.09 1.49 -1.26
N GLY A 87 -10.66 0.23 -1.28
CA GLY A 87 -11.45 -0.91 -0.81
C GLY A 87 -11.91 -0.73 0.64
N VAL A 88 -10.99 -0.42 1.56
CA VAL A 88 -11.33 -0.27 2.98
C VAL A 88 -12.35 0.85 3.19
N LYS A 89 -12.20 1.99 2.51
CA LYS A 89 -13.12 3.13 2.66
C LYS A 89 -14.47 2.95 1.98
N LYS A 90 -14.52 2.23 0.86
CA LYS A 90 -15.72 2.18 0.00
C LYS A 90 -16.48 0.86 0.04
N VAL A 91 -15.77 -0.24 0.22
CA VAL A 91 -16.34 -1.59 0.23
C VAL A 91 -16.35 -2.17 1.65
N GLY A 92 -15.43 -1.70 2.50
CA GLY A 92 -15.25 -2.10 3.88
C GLY A 92 -14.05 -3.03 4.07
N ALA A 93 -13.40 -2.95 5.23
CA ALA A 93 -12.19 -3.69 5.57
C ALA A 93 -12.34 -5.20 5.32
N ARG A 94 -13.37 -5.81 5.91
CA ARG A 94 -13.61 -7.26 5.82
C ARG A 94 -13.73 -7.76 4.38
N ARG A 95 -14.47 -7.04 3.55
CA ARG A 95 -14.67 -7.41 2.15
C ARG A 95 -13.40 -7.20 1.34
N THR A 96 -12.67 -6.12 1.61
CA THR A 96 -11.38 -5.86 0.97
C THR A 96 -10.39 -6.98 1.26
N VAL A 97 -10.30 -7.45 2.51
CA VAL A 97 -9.47 -8.60 2.89
C VAL A 97 -9.83 -9.83 2.06
N LYS A 98 -11.12 -10.15 1.90
CA LYS A 98 -11.56 -11.30 1.10
C LYS A 98 -11.20 -11.18 -0.39
N VAL A 99 -11.35 -9.99 -0.97
CA VAL A 99 -10.98 -9.78 -2.39
C VAL A 99 -9.47 -9.93 -2.56
N ILE A 100 -8.67 -9.35 -1.66
CA ILE A 100 -7.20 -9.52 -1.68
C ILE A 100 -6.82 -10.99 -1.45
N GLU A 101 -7.49 -11.71 -0.55
CA GLU A 101 -7.26 -13.14 -0.33
C GLU A 101 -7.51 -13.96 -1.60
N SER A 102 -8.51 -13.61 -2.42
CA SER A 102 -8.79 -14.33 -3.67
C SER A 102 -7.67 -14.21 -4.70
N CYS A 103 -6.76 -13.25 -4.55
CA CYS A 103 -5.61 -13.05 -5.42
C CYS A 103 -4.35 -13.79 -4.94
N ILE A 104 -4.40 -14.56 -3.85
CA ILE A 104 -3.21 -15.12 -3.21
C ILE A 104 -2.42 -16.09 -4.11
N GLU A 105 -3.11 -16.81 -4.99
CA GLU A 105 -2.48 -17.76 -5.92
C GLU A 105 -2.04 -17.09 -7.22
N SER A 106 -2.83 -16.12 -7.73
CA SER A 106 -2.58 -15.49 -9.03
C SER A 106 -1.61 -14.30 -8.95
N ARG A 107 -1.53 -13.61 -7.80
CA ARG A 107 -0.74 -12.37 -7.61
C ARG A 107 -0.14 -12.28 -6.21
N PRO A 108 0.75 -13.21 -5.82
CA PRO A 108 1.27 -13.29 -4.45
C PRO A 108 2.02 -12.03 -3.98
N GLU A 109 2.75 -11.35 -4.86
CA GLU A 109 3.52 -10.14 -4.54
C GLU A 109 2.60 -8.95 -4.19
N MET A 110 1.48 -8.84 -4.91
CA MET A 110 0.45 -7.83 -4.61
C MET A 110 -0.19 -8.11 -3.26
N VAL A 111 -0.45 -9.38 -2.94
CA VAL A 111 -1.03 -9.79 -1.65
C VAL A 111 -0.10 -9.49 -0.49
N ASP A 112 1.21 -9.77 -0.59
CA ASP A 112 2.19 -9.41 0.45
C ASP A 112 2.13 -7.90 0.77
N MET A 113 2.19 -7.08 -0.27
CA MET A 113 2.14 -5.63 -0.11
C MET A 113 0.77 -5.12 0.35
N ALA A 114 -0.32 -5.75 -0.08
CA ALA A 114 -1.65 -5.42 0.37
C ALA A 114 -1.83 -5.72 1.86
N ILE A 115 -1.30 -6.84 2.36
CA ILE A 115 -1.33 -7.20 3.79
C ILE A 115 -0.62 -6.14 4.64
N TYR A 116 0.51 -5.61 4.17
CA TYR A 116 1.20 -4.49 4.83
C TYR A 116 0.28 -3.26 4.99
N TRP A 117 -0.39 -2.82 3.91
CA TRP A 117 -1.26 -1.65 3.95
C TRP A 117 -2.58 -1.90 4.67
N LEU A 118 -3.14 -3.11 4.58
CA LEU A 118 -4.33 -3.52 5.33
C LEU A 118 -4.07 -3.42 6.84
N HIS A 119 -2.89 -3.80 7.33
CA HIS A 119 -2.56 -3.63 8.74
C HIS A 119 -2.56 -2.18 9.21
N ALA A 120 -2.21 -1.24 8.32
CA ALA A 120 -2.21 0.20 8.59
C ALA A 120 -3.60 0.84 8.48
N PHE A 121 -4.48 0.32 7.61
CA PHE A 121 -5.81 0.90 7.36
C PHE A 121 -6.95 0.24 8.13
N VAL A 122 -6.80 -1.02 8.57
CA VAL A 122 -7.79 -1.73 9.38
C VAL A 122 -7.50 -1.48 10.87
N PRO A 123 -8.40 -0.79 11.61
CA PRO A 123 -8.22 -0.54 13.04
C PRO A 123 -8.05 -1.83 13.84
N GLN A 124 -7.33 -1.76 14.96
CA GLN A 124 -7.09 -2.94 15.81
C GLN A 124 -8.38 -3.53 16.40
N ALA A 125 -9.36 -2.66 16.70
CA ALA A 125 -10.67 -3.07 17.23
C ALA A 125 -11.65 -3.55 16.15
N ASP A 126 -11.27 -3.53 14.86
CA ASP A 126 -12.15 -3.93 13.78
C ASP A 126 -12.27 -5.47 13.71
N THR A 127 -13.49 -5.97 13.55
CA THR A 127 -13.75 -7.41 13.35
C THR A 127 -13.00 -8.01 12.15
N ALA A 128 -12.68 -7.19 11.14
CA ALA A 128 -11.88 -7.60 9.98
C ALA A 128 -10.42 -7.94 10.34
N ARG A 129 -9.96 -7.60 11.56
CA ARG A 129 -8.59 -7.90 12.01
C ARG A 129 -8.32 -9.38 12.13
N SER A 130 -9.32 -10.16 12.54
CA SER A 130 -9.23 -11.63 12.59
C SER A 130 -9.00 -12.21 11.19
N ASP A 131 -9.83 -11.78 10.23
CA ASP A 131 -9.73 -12.21 8.82
C ASP A 131 -8.36 -11.80 8.22
N LEU A 132 -7.87 -10.59 8.53
CA LEU A 132 -6.55 -10.13 8.09
C LEU A 132 -5.40 -10.97 8.68
N ASN A 133 -5.47 -11.31 9.97
CA ASN A 133 -4.47 -12.16 10.60
C ASN A 133 -4.49 -13.58 10.00
N ALA A 134 -5.68 -14.12 9.71
CA ALA A 134 -5.81 -15.41 9.04
C ALA A 134 -5.18 -15.38 7.64
N LEU A 135 -5.44 -14.33 6.85
CA LEU A 135 -4.80 -14.11 5.55
C LEU A 135 -3.28 -14.03 5.68
N LYS A 136 -2.76 -13.29 6.67
CA LYS A 136 -1.32 -13.20 6.93
C LYS A 136 -0.70 -14.55 7.24
N GLU A 137 -1.32 -15.35 8.11
CA GLU A 137 -0.81 -16.69 8.43
C GLU A 137 -0.88 -17.64 7.22
N LYS A 138 -1.94 -17.54 6.40
CA LYS A 138 -2.03 -18.29 5.13
C LYS A 138 -0.91 -17.89 4.17
N ALA A 139 -0.67 -16.60 3.98
CA ALA A 139 0.38 -16.09 3.10
C ALA A 139 1.79 -16.48 3.59
N LYS A 140 2.03 -16.50 4.90
CA LYS A 140 3.29 -17.04 5.47
C LYS A 140 3.48 -18.53 5.16
N LYS A 141 2.44 -19.35 5.35
CA LYS A 141 2.51 -20.80 5.07
C LYS A 141 2.83 -21.09 3.61
N LEU A 142 2.36 -20.22 2.70
CA LEU A 142 2.65 -20.30 1.28
C LEU A 142 4.00 -19.69 0.89
N GLY A 143 4.78 -19.16 1.84
CA GLY A 143 6.08 -18.53 1.56
C GLY A 143 5.98 -17.17 0.85
N ILE A 144 4.78 -16.60 0.75
CA ILE A 144 4.52 -15.30 0.10
C ILE A 144 5.10 -14.17 0.96
N ILE A 145 4.80 -14.19 2.26
CA ILE A 145 5.38 -13.25 3.22
C ILE A 145 6.70 -13.84 3.69
N ARG A 146 7.81 -13.17 3.36
CA ARG A 146 9.13 -13.60 3.84
C ARG A 146 9.24 -13.34 5.34
N PRO A 147 9.81 -14.28 6.11
CA PRO A 147 10.12 -14.02 7.50
C PRO A 147 11.12 -12.86 7.60
N PRO A 148 11.05 -12.05 8.67
CA PRO A 148 12.01 -11.00 8.91
C PRO A 148 13.42 -11.61 8.92
N VAL A 149 14.30 -11.08 8.09
CA VAL A 149 15.70 -11.49 8.07
C VAL A 149 16.36 -10.80 9.26
N THR A 150 16.96 -11.59 10.16
CA THR A 150 17.85 -11.07 11.20
C THR A 150 19.24 -11.61 10.94
N THR A 151 20.20 -10.71 10.71
CA THR A 151 21.61 -11.09 10.50
C THR A 151 22.35 -10.86 11.81
N ILE A 152 22.95 -11.92 12.36
CA ILE A 152 23.68 -11.90 13.64
C ILE A 152 25.15 -12.26 13.36
N CYS A 153 26.08 -11.49 13.91
CA CYS A 153 27.51 -11.80 13.91
C CYS A 153 27.83 -13.07 14.72
N PRO A 154 29.00 -13.69 14.51
CA PRO A 154 29.47 -14.80 15.33
C PRO A 154 29.62 -14.47 16.83
N ASP A 155 29.78 -13.18 17.17
CA ASP A 155 29.87 -12.68 18.56
C ASP A 155 28.50 -12.32 19.17
N GLY A 156 27.40 -12.64 18.48
CA GLY A 156 26.04 -12.39 18.94
C GLY A 156 25.50 -10.99 18.64
N ARG A 157 26.28 -10.10 18.00
CA ARG A 157 25.77 -8.76 17.62
C ARG A 157 24.81 -8.81 16.45
N VAL A 158 23.67 -8.13 16.56
CA VAL A 158 22.70 -8.01 15.47
C VAL A 158 23.17 -6.94 14.47
N LEU A 159 23.48 -7.35 13.23
CA LEU A 159 23.88 -6.46 12.13
C LEU A 159 22.68 -5.89 11.38
N PHE A 160 21.62 -6.69 11.27
CA PHE A 160 20.38 -6.31 10.63
C PHE A 160 19.23 -6.91 11.42
N HIS A 161 18.31 -6.05 11.85
CA HIS A 161 17.03 -6.48 12.40
C HIS A 161 15.95 -5.88 11.52
N ASP A 162 15.22 -6.72 10.82
CA ASP A 162 14.08 -6.26 10.07
C ASP A 162 13.06 -5.61 11.02
N ARG A 163 12.64 -4.37 10.71
CA ARG A 163 11.71 -3.59 11.55
C ARG A 163 10.35 -4.29 11.74
N PHE A 164 10.06 -5.32 10.96
CA PHE A 164 8.85 -6.14 11.06
C PHE A 164 8.90 -7.20 12.17
N ALA A 165 10.08 -7.48 12.76
CA ALA A 165 10.25 -8.33 13.92
C ALA A 165 10.11 -7.56 15.25
N ARG A 166 9.18 -6.61 15.35
CA ARG A 166 8.83 -6.00 16.65
C ARG A 166 8.08 -7.03 17.51
N LYS A 167 8.82 -7.84 18.25
CA LYS A 167 8.33 -8.30 19.55
C LYS A 167 8.33 -7.11 20.50
N GLN A 168 7.30 -7.08 21.33
CA GLN A 168 6.95 -5.99 22.23
C GLN A 168 7.82 -6.01 23.49
N SER A 169 9.12 -6.14 23.36
CA SER A 169 10.09 -6.05 24.45
C SER A 169 11.47 -6.18 23.84
N ASP A 170 12.16 -5.08 23.59
CA ASP A 170 13.62 -5.08 23.57
C ASP A 170 14.04 -3.66 23.91
N THR A 171 14.28 -3.48 25.20
CA THR A 171 15.00 -2.38 25.80
C THR A 171 16.27 -2.17 24.97
N TYR A 172 16.40 -1.02 24.31
CA TYR A 172 17.67 -0.63 23.72
C TYR A 172 18.71 -0.63 24.84
N CYS A 173 19.67 -1.56 24.81
CA CYS A 173 20.87 -1.43 25.62
C CYS A 173 21.57 -0.15 25.16
N ALA A 174 21.39 0.92 25.94
CA ALA A 174 22.15 2.14 25.81
C ALA A 174 23.62 1.79 26.07
N LEU A 175 24.42 1.65 25.01
CA LEU A 175 25.86 1.61 25.15
C LEU A 175 26.34 3.04 25.46
N PRO A 176 27.19 3.22 26.50
CA PRO A 176 27.73 4.52 26.84
C PRO A 176 28.85 4.88 25.86
N ASN A 177 28.64 6.00 25.17
CA ASN A 177 29.64 6.86 24.54
C ASN A 177 30.49 6.33 23.35
N GLN A 178 30.57 7.22 22.35
CA GLN A 178 31.59 7.33 21.30
C GLN A 178 31.64 6.24 20.21
N HIS A 179 30.73 6.27 19.24
CA HIS A 179 31.09 5.89 17.87
C HIS A 179 30.41 6.79 16.84
N ARG A 180 31.21 7.37 15.95
CA ARG A 180 30.74 8.13 14.78
C ARG A 180 29.92 7.19 13.89
N SER A 181 28.61 7.42 13.83
CA SER A 181 27.72 6.75 12.90
C SER A 181 28.09 7.15 11.47
N TYR A 182 28.70 6.24 10.71
CA TYR A 182 28.82 6.41 9.27
C TYR A 182 27.51 5.97 8.63
N HIS A 183 26.72 6.95 8.18
CA HIS A 183 25.56 6.68 7.35
C HIS A 183 26.04 6.28 5.95
N LEU A 184 26.21 4.98 5.72
CA LEU A 184 26.31 4.45 4.37
C LEU A 184 24.91 4.49 3.75
N ALA A 185 24.57 5.65 3.20
CA ALA A 185 23.45 5.80 2.30
C ALA A 185 23.77 4.98 1.04
N TRP A 186 23.27 3.74 0.98
CA TRP A 186 23.12 3.07 -0.31
C TRP A 186 22.21 3.94 -1.16
N ARG A 187 22.79 4.64 -2.14
CA ARG A 187 22.00 5.30 -3.19
C ARG A 187 21.22 4.19 -3.88
N CYS A 188 19.91 4.16 -3.65
CA CYS A 188 18.98 3.42 -4.47
C CYS A 188 19.27 3.79 -5.94
N PRO A 189 19.53 2.82 -6.85
CA PRO A 189 19.77 3.14 -8.26
C PRO A 189 18.58 3.82 -8.94
N TYR A 190 17.43 3.93 -8.26
CA TYR A 190 16.18 4.50 -8.78
C TYR A 190 15.75 5.81 -8.11
N GLY A 191 16.69 6.59 -7.55
CA GLY A 191 16.54 8.02 -7.26
C GLY A 191 15.19 8.47 -6.67
N ASN A 192 15.10 8.51 -5.34
CA ASN A 192 13.96 8.97 -4.50
C ASN A 192 12.96 7.89 -4.05
N CYS A 193 13.46 6.89 -3.32
CA CYS A 193 12.62 6.08 -2.45
C CYS A 193 12.69 6.62 -1.01
N SER A 194 11.53 6.87 -0.39
CA SER A 194 11.39 7.00 1.08
C SER A 194 11.72 5.69 1.83
N TYR A 195 12.08 4.64 1.08
CA TYR A 195 12.60 3.35 1.52
C TYR A 195 14.11 3.37 1.71
N CYS A 196 14.65 4.37 2.41
CA CYS A 196 15.98 4.20 2.97
C CYS A 196 15.88 3.17 4.10
N CYS A 197 16.27 1.93 3.81
CA CYS A 197 16.86 1.08 4.83
C CYS A 197 18.09 1.83 5.35
N CYS A 198 17.96 2.47 6.51
CA CYS A 198 19.13 2.98 7.22
C CYS A 198 19.95 1.78 7.66
N VAL A 199 20.94 1.40 6.85
CA VAL A 199 21.96 0.42 7.23
C VAL A 199 23.01 1.17 8.04
N SER A 200 23.05 0.91 9.35
CA SER A 200 24.20 1.29 10.16
C SER A 200 25.23 0.17 10.04
N VAL A 201 26.19 0.30 9.12
CA VAL A 201 27.31 -0.63 9.05
C VAL A 201 28.31 -0.23 10.14
N LEU A 202 28.45 -1.06 11.17
CA LEU A 202 29.59 -1.02 12.07
C LEU A 202 30.77 -1.67 11.32
N LEU A 203 31.62 -0.85 10.71
CA LEU A 203 32.94 -1.31 10.26
C LEU A 203 33.83 -1.42 11.50
N ALA A 204 34.09 -2.66 11.94
CA ALA A 204 35.19 -2.93 12.85
C ALA A 204 36.51 -2.75 12.08
N ARG A 205 37.45 -2.01 12.67
CA ARG A 205 38.87 -2.06 12.30
C ARG A 205 39.52 -3.25 12.98
#